data_AF-A0A5N8XMF4-F1
#
_entry.id   AF-A0A5N8XMF4-F1
#
_cell.length_a   1.000
_cell.length_b   1.000
_cell.length_c   1.000
_cell.angle_alpha   90.00
_cell.angle_beta   90.00
_cell.angle_gamma   90.00
#
_symmetry.space_group_name_H-M   'P 1'
#
loop_
_entity.id
_entity.type
_entity.pdbx_description
1 polymer ?
#
loop_
_entity_poly.entity_id
_entity_poly.type
_entity_poly.pdbx_seq_one_letter_code
_entity_poly.pdbx_strand_id
1 'polypeptide(L)'
;MLTGTHDEQCEGLELLARLVGASGERPPKAEQSATLINHDAAVRLYDLVADRCRQYDALSGNGNAEARGEARTKIEDLLPPDGWLGQVLLPSQGRILSADYVGAIFPSR
;
A
#
# COMPACT_ATOMS: atom_id res chain seq x y z
N MET A 1 9.36 18.11 -4.41
CA MET A 1 10.54 18.95 -4.08
C MET A 1 10.38 19.34 -2.62
N LEU A 2 11.33 19.02 -1.74
CA LEU A 2 11.26 19.40 -0.32
C LEU A 2 11.38 20.93 -0.24
N THR A 3 10.27 21.63 -0.01
CA THR A 3 10.23 23.09 0.10
C THR A 3 10.68 23.49 1.51
N GLY A 4 11.75 24.27 1.62
CA GLY A 4 12.35 24.69 2.90
C GLY A 4 13.74 25.28 2.71
N THR A 5 14.33 25.76 3.80
CA THR A 5 15.74 26.15 3.91
C THR A 5 16.67 24.94 3.71
N HIS A 6 17.95 25.19 3.44
CA HIS A 6 18.94 24.13 3.22
C HIS A 6 19.02 23.16 4.42
N ASP A 7 18.93 23.69 5.65
CA ASP A 7 18.98 22.89 6.87
C ASP A 7 17.73 22.01 7.02
N GLU A 8 16.54 22.55 6.72
CA GLU A 8 15.30 21.76 6.71
C GLU A 8 15.31 20.67 5.64
N GLN A 9 15.96 20.91 4.50
CA GLN A 9 16.16 19.90 3.46
C GLN A 9 17.14 18.81 3.90
N CYS A 10 18.23 19.17 4.57
CA CYS A 10 19.19 18.22 5.15
C CYS A 10 18.53 17.36 6.25
N GLU A 11 17.78 17.97 7.15
CA GLU A 11 17.00 17.24 8.17
C GLU A 11 15.98 16.30 7.52
N GLY A 12 15.27 16.76 6.50
CA GLY A 12 14.35 15.93 5.72
C GLY A 12 15.05 14.75 5.04
N LEU A 13 16.26 14.94 4.51
CA LEU A 13 17.08 13.89 3.89
C LEU A 13 17.61 12.90 4.92
N GLU A 14 18.07 13.35 6.09
CA GLU A 14 18.50 12.47 7.19
C GLU A 14 17.32 11.64 7.73
N LEU A 15 16.17 12.26 7.90
CA LEU A 15 14.93 11.62 8.31
C LEU A 15 14.50 10.56 7.29
N LEU A 16 14.51 10.90 6.00
CA LEU A 16 14.29 9.93 4.92
C LEU A 16 15.32 8.81 4.94
N ALA A 17 16.62 9.10 5.11
CA ALA A 17 17.68 8.11 5.16
C ALA A 17 17.52 7.12 6.34
N ARG A 18 17.11 7.61 7.51
CA ARG A 18 16.75 6.78 8.68
C ARG A 18 15.51 5.95 8.41
N LEU A 19 14.46 6.54 7.84
CA LEU A 19 13.22 5.85 7.51
C LEU A 19 13.41 4.77 6.43
N VAL A 20 14.29 4.99 5.46
CA VAL A 20 14.59 4.00 4.42
C VAL A 20 15.69 2.99 4.81
N GLY A 21 16.18 3.03 6.05
CA GLY A 21 17.23 2.13 6.53
C GLY A 21 18.61 2.34 5.88
N ALA A 22 18.81 3.45 5.17
CA ALA A 22 20.12 3.87 4.67
C ALA A 22 21.02 4.41 5.78
N SER A 23 20.42 4.78 6.93
CA SER A 23 21.11 5.04 8.19
C SER A 23 20.74 3.96 9.22
N GLY A 24 21.73 3.52 10.01
CA GLY A 24 21.55 2.51 11.06
C GLY A 24 20.82 3.01 12.30
N GLU A 25 20.50 4.31 12.37
CA GLU A 25 19.74 4.90 13.48
C GLU A 25 18.23 4.78 13.26
N ARG A 26 17.53 4.20 14.24
CA ARG A 26 16.07 4.14 14.27
C ARG A 26 15.49 5.56 14.47
N PRO A 27 14.53 6.01 13.63
CA PRO A 27 13.93 7.33 13.77
C PRO A 27 13.19 7.49 15.13
N PRO A 28 13.11 8.70 15.70
CA PRO A 28 12.35 9.00 16.92
C PRO A 28 10.87 8.52 16.87
N LYS A 29 10.28 8.21 18.03
CA LYS A 29 8.90 7.70 18.14
C LYS A 29 7.83 8.56 17.46
N ALA A 30 8.02 9.89 17.43
CA ALA A 30 7.07 10.80 16.78
C ALA A 30 7.04 10.62 15.25
N GLU A 31 8.18 10.28 14.65
CA GLU A 31 8.38 10.09 13.20
C GLU A 31 8.01 8.67 12.74
N GLN A 32 7.81 7.75 13.70
CA GLN A 32 7.31 6.39 13.47
C GLN A 32 5.79 6.33 13.26
N SER A 33 5.11 7.48 13.28
CA SER A 33 3.67 7.62 13.01
C SER A 33 3.30 7.52 11.53
N ALA A 34 4.29 7.51 10.64
CA ALA A 34 4.11 7.40 9.20
C ALA A 34 4.16 5.95 8.69
N THR A 35 3.37 5.69 7.66
CA THR A 35 3.44 4.47 6.86
C THR A 35 4.45 4.70 5.74
N LEU A 36 5.53 3.92 5.76
CA LEU A 36 6.57 3.99 4.74
C LEU A 36 6.31 2.90 3.71
N ILE A 37 6.01 3.32 2.49
CA ILE A 37 5.75 2.42 1.37
C ILE A 37 6.80 2.71 0.30
N ASN A 38 7.49 1.66 -0.16
CA ASN A 38 8.36 1.77 -1.32
C ASN A 38 7.52 2.13 -2.56
N HIS A 39 8.04 2.95 -3.47
CA HIS A 39 7.31 3.34 -4.68
C HIS A 39 6.77 2.14 -5.48
N ASP A 40 7.57 1.10 -5.68
CA ASP A 40 7.16 -0.12 -6.39
C ASP A 40 6.05 -0.87 -5.63
N ALA A 41 6.04 -0.78 -4.30
CA ALA A 41 4.97 -1.34 -3.48
C ALA A 41 3.66 -0.56 -3.66
N ALA A 42 3.72 0.78 -3.75
CA ALA A 42 2.55 1.61 -4.05
C ALA A 42 2.00 1.33 -5.46
N VAL A 43 2.88 1.24 -6.46
CA VAL A 43 2.50 0.88 -7.84
C VAL A 43 1.87 -0.50 -7.89
N ARG A 44 2.50 -1.50 -7.26
CA ARG A 44 1.95 -2.86 -7.19
C ARG A 44 0.59 -2.92 -6.49
N LEU A 45 0.41 -2.15 -5.41
CA LEU A 45 -0.88 -2.07 -4.72
C LEU A 45 -1.96 -1.52 -5.66
N TYR A 46 -1.65 -0.42 -6.37
CA TYR A 46 -2.55 0.17 -7.36
C TYR A 46 -2.91 -0.83 -8.46
N ASP A 47 -1.91 -1.50 -9.06
CA ASP A 47 -2.12 -2.46 -10.14
C ASP A 47 -3.00 -3.64 -9.74
N LEU A 48 -2.79 -4.18 -8.52
CA LEU A 48 -3.59 -5.28 -7.99
C LEU A 48 -5.05 -4.85 -7.79
N VAL A 49 -5.28 -3.68 -7.17
CA VAL A 49 -6.64 -3.16 -6.96
C VAL A 49 -7.31 -2.86 -8.30
N ALA A 50 -6.61 -2.22 -9.24
CA ALA A 50 -7.12 -1.93 -10.57
C ALA A 50 -7.45 -3.20 -11.37
N ASP A 51 -6.65 -4.26 -11.25
CA ASP A 51 -6.95 -5.57 -11.82
C ASP A 51 -8.22 -6.20 -11.22
N ARG A 52 -8.45 -6.08 -9.91
CA ARG A 52 -9.68 -6.57 -9.26
C ARG A 52 -10.91 -5.78 -9.72
N CYS A 53 -10.83 -4.45 -9.83
CA CYS A 53 -11.92 -3.64 -10.36
C CYS A 53 -12.27 -4.03 -11.81
N ARG A 54 -11.26 -4.20 -12.69
CA ARG A 54 -11.49 -4.63 -14.07
C ARG A 54 -12.14 -6.00 -14.17
N GLN A 55 -11.76 -6.95 -13.31
CA GLN A 55 -12.41 -8.26 -13.25
C GLN A 55 -13.85 -8.18 -12.75
N TYR A 56 -14.11 -7.37 -11.73
CA TYR A 56 -15.47 -7.11 -11.25
C TYR A 56 -16.36 -6.56 -12.37
N ASP A 57 -15.88 -5.58 -13.11
CA ASP A 57 -16.62 -4.97 -14.23
C ASP A 57 -16.88 -5.99 -15.34
N ALA A 58 -15.87 -6.81 -15.69
CA ALA A 58 -16.02 -7.87 -16.68
C ALA A 58 -17.03 -8.95 -16.26
N LEU A 59 -17.04 -9.35 -14.98
CA LEU A 59 -17.97 -10.34 -14.43
C LEU A 59 -19.39 -9.79 -14.25
N SER A 60 -19.52 -8.52 -13.88
CA SER A 60 -20.81 -7.86 -13.68
C SER A 60 -21.58 -7.68 -14.99
N GLY A 61 -20.89 -7.71 -16.12
CA GLY A 61 -21.48 -7.67 -17.46
C GLY A 61 -22.46 -6.52 -17.64
N ASN A 62 -23.70 -6.86 -17.99
CA ASN A 62 -24.82 -5.95 -18.23
C ASN A 62 -25.45 -5.35 -16.95
N GLY A 63 -24.88 -5.61 -15.77
CA GLY A 63 -25.16 -4.84 -14.55
C GLY A 63 -26.46 -5.19 -13.82
N ASN A 64 -27.08 -6.33 -14.13
CA ASN A 64 -28.21 -6.80 -13.34
C ASN A 64 -27.76 -7.14 -11.90
N ALA A 65 -28.70 -7.14 -10.95
CA ALA A 65 -28.36 -7.28 -9.52
C ALA A 65 -27.71 -8.64 -9.20
N GLU A 66 -28.13 -9.70 -9.88
CA GLU A 66 -27.63 -11.06 -9.70
C GLU A 66 -26.17 -11.19 -10.18
N ALA A 67 -25.87 -10.72 -11.39
CA ALA A 67 -24.52 -10.71 -11.96
C ALA A 67 -23.54 -9.89 -11.12
N ARG A 68 -23.97 -8.74 -10.58
CA ARG A 68 -23.14 -7.96 -9.64
C ARG A 68 -22.92 -8.69 -8.31
N GLY A 69 -23.92 -9.41 -7.82
CA GLY A 69 -23.81 -10.24 -6.63
C GLY A 69 -22.78 -11.36 -6.81
N GLU A 70 -22.89 -12.13 -7.89
CA GLU A 70 -21.94 -13.19 -8.22
C GLU A 70 -20.53 -12.64 -8.47
N ALA A 71 -20.42 -11.53 -9.21
CA ALA A 71 -19.14 -10.86 -9.45
C ALA A 71 -18.49 -10.43 -8.14
N ARG A 72 -19.27 -9.85 -7.21
CA ARG A 72 -18.77 -9.44 -5.91
C ARG A 72 -18.23 -10.63 -5.11
N THR A 73 -18.99 -11.72 -4.99
CA THR A 73 -18.54 -12.92 -4.28
C THR A 73 -17.23 -13.47 -4.85
N LYS A 74 -17.11 -13.56 -6.18
CA LYS A 74 -15.87 -14.02 -6.84
C LYS A 74 -14.67 -13.10 -6.61
N ILE A 75 -14.90 -11.79 -6.49
CA ILE A 75 -13.83 -10.81 -6.29
C ILE A 75 -13.42 -10.71 -4.82
N GLU A 76 -14.36 -10.85 -3.89
CA GLU A 76 -14.08 -10.91 -2.45
C GLU A 76 -13.10 -12.04 -2.11
N ASP A 77 -13.21 -13.21 -2.75
CA ASP A 77 -12.26 -14.32 -2.60
C ASP A 77 -10.83 -13.99 -3.06
N LEU A 78 -10.67 -12.97 -3.92
CA LEU A 78 -9.40 -12.52 -4.47
C LEU A 78 -8.85 -11.28 -3.77
N LEU A 79 -9.55 -10.77 -2.76
CA LEU A 79 -9.10 -9.69 -1.89
C LEU A 79 -8.44 -10.27 -0.63
N PRO A 80 -7.49 -9.53 -0.03
CA PRO A 80 -6.97 -9.91 1.28
C PRO A 80 -8.10 -9.88 2.35
N PRO A 81 -7.90 -10.56 3.49
CA PRO A 81 -8.90 -10.65 4.56
C PRO A 81 -9.35 -9.29 5.10
N ASP A 82 -10.51 -9.26 5.76
CA ASP A 82 -11.13 -8.03 6.26
C ASP A 82 -10.17 -7.11 7.02
N GLY A 83 -10.26 -5.81 6.72
CA GLY A 83 -9.44 -4.78 7.36
C GLY A 83 -7.99 -4.70 6.87
N TRP A 84 -7.60 -5.48 5.84
CA TRP A 84 -6.23 -5.49 5.29
C TRP A 84 -5.71 -4.09 4.91
N LEU A 85 -6.56 -3.25 4.30
CA LEU A 85 -6.14 -1.91 3.89
C LEU A 85 -5.80 -1.05 5.11
N GLY A 86 -6.57 -1.20 6.19
CA GLY A 86 -6.25 -0.55 7.46
C GLY A 86 -4.89 -0.99 7.99
N GLN A 87 -4.57 -2.30 7.93
CA GLN A 87 -3.28 -2.84 8.35
C GLN A 87 -2.11 -2.34 7.50
N VAL A 88 -2.28 -2.26 6.18
CA VAL A 88 -1.27 -1.70 5.26
C VAL A 88 -1.02 -0.23 5.55
N LEU A 89 -2.05 0.51 5.95
CA LEU A 89 -1.96 1.93 6.25
C LEU A 89 -1.58 2.24 7.70
N LEU A 90 -1.42 1.23 8.57
CA LEU A 90 -0.92 1.46 9.93
C LEU A 90 0.51 2.00 9.91
N PRO A 91 0.87 2.84 10.90
CA PRO A 91 2.23 3.31 11.07
C PRO A 91 3.22 2.16 11.04
N SER A 92 4.15 2.23 10.09
CA SER A 92 5.05 1.13 9.78
C SER A 92 6.18 0.95 10.81
N GLN A 93 6.24 1.83 11.82
CA GLN A 93 7.26 1.86 12.86
C GLN A 93 8.70 1.90 12.31
N GLY A 94 8.89 2.56 11.17
CA GLY A 94 10.18 2.67 10.49
C GLY A 94 10.49 1.50 9.54
N ARG A 95 9.53 0.60 9.26
CA ARG A 95 9.68 -0.48 8.28
C ARG A 95 9.15 -0.06 6.92
N ILE A 96 9.95 -0.15 5.87
CA ILE A 96 9.45 0.07 4.51
C ILE A 96 8.62 -1.13 4.06
N LEU A 97 7.38 -0.91 3.62
CA LEU A 97 6.57 -1.92 2.94
C LEU A 97 7.10 -2.12 1.51
N SER A 98 7.45 -3.37 1.19
CA SER A 98 7.99 -3.77 -0.12
C SER A 98 6.90 -4.26 -1.07
N ALA A 99 7.23 -4.30 -2.36
CA ALA A 99 6.36 -4.86 -3.39
C ALA A 99 6.03 -6.34 -3.12
N ASP A 100 7.00 -7.11 -2.61
CA ASP A 100 6.79 -8.51 -2.25
C ASP A 100 5.78 -8.67 -1.11
N TYR A 101 5.86 -7.81 -0.08
CA TYR A 101 4.87 -7.80 1.00
C TYR A 101 3.47 -7.53 0.46
N VAL A 102 3.31 -6.51 -0.39
CA VAL A 102 2.03 -6.20 -1.04
C VAL A 102 1.56 -7.38 -1.91
N GLY A 103 2.45 -8.03 -2.65
CA GLY A 103 2.10 -9.21 -3.44
C GLY A 103 1.63 -10.39 -2.57
N ALA A 104 2.26 -10.61 -1.43
CA ALA A 104 1.99 -11.75 -0.55
C ALA A 104 0.65 -11.65 0.20
N ILE A 105 0.15 -10.43 0.46
CA ILE A 105 -1.15 -10.26 1.13
C ILE A 105 -2.34 -10.48 0.20
N PHE A 106 -2.15 -10.36 -1.12
CA PHE A 106 -3.20 -10.66 -2.09
C PHE A 106 -3.21 -12.16 -2.41
N PRO A 107 -4.38 -12.82 -2.36
CA PRO A 107 -4.50 -14.19 -2.85
C PRO A 107 -4.00 -14.32 -4.29
N SER A 108 -3.25 -15.39 -4.52
CA SER A 108 -2.86 -15.81 -5.86
C SER A 108 -4.13 -16.25 -6.61
N ARG A 109 -4.18 -15.96 -7.91
CA ARG A 109 -5.23 -16.50 -8.79
C ARG A 109 -5.13 -18.02 -8.89
#